data_AF-A0A2S1H331-F1
#
_entry.id   AF-A0A2S1H331-F1
#
_cell.length_a   1.000
_cell.length_b   1.000
_cell.length_c   1.000
_cell.angle_alpha   90.00
_cell.angle_beta   90.00
_cell.angle_gamma   90.00
#
_symmetry.space_group_name_H-M   'P 1'
#
loop_
_entity.id
_entity.type
_entity.pdbx_description
1 polymer ?
#
loop_
_entity_poly.entity_id
_entity_poly.type
_entity_poly.pdbx_seq_one_letter_code
_entity_poly.pdbx_strand_id
1 'polypeptide(L)'
;MDALMLEGWTPILLCGIMFAIGMYIISRKVSRKALILTATVLSLICIGLIIFSKDVVGGWDGIFLAYFTITIFVGVWIGTFIGAISKR
;
A
#
# COMPACT_ATOMS: atom_id res chain seq x y z
N MET A 1 -18.00 -21.16 -13.23
CA MET A 1 -17.60 -19.77 -12.97
C MET A 1 -17.49 -19.66 -11.46
N ASP A 2 -16.28 -19.77 -10.87
CA ASP A 2 -16.00 -19.53 -9.44
C ASP A 2 -14.50 -19.67 -9.08
N ALA A 3 -13.68 -20.32 -9.90
CA ALA A 3 -12.24 -20.52 -9.60
C ALA A 3 -11.33 -19.34 -10.00
N LEU A 4 -11.68 -18.62 -11.08
CA LEU A 4 -10.82 -17.57 -11.66
C LEU A 4 -10.72 -16.29 -10.84
N MET A 5 -11.70 -15.99 -9.98
CA MET A 5 -11.56 -14.84 -9.08
C MET A 5 -10.54 -15.16 -7.99
N LEU A 6 -10.58 -16.34 -7.36
CA LEU A 6 -9.65 -16.67 -6.27
C LEU A 6 -8.16 -16.61 -6.67
N GLU A 7 -7.83 -16.96 -7.92
CA GLU A 7 -6.46 -16.96 -8.47
C GLU A 7 -5.90 -15.56 -8.81
N GLY A 8 -6.75 -14.59 -9.16
CA GLY A 8 -6.33 -13.22 -9.45
C GLY A 8 -6.14 -12.34 -8.20
N TRP A 9 -6.94 -12.58 -7.15
CA TRP A 9 -6.94 -11.76 -5.92
C TRP A 9 -5.88 -12.17 -4.90
N THR A 10 -5.55 -13.46 -4.81
CA THR A 10 -4.55 -13.96 -3.84
C THR A 10 -3.15 -13.38 -4.04
N PRO A 11 -2.62 -13.20 -5.27
CA PRO A 11 -1.31 -12.59 -5.50
C PRO A 11 -1.25 -11.13 -5.03
N ILE A 12 -2.33 -10.38 -5.23
CA ILE A 12 -2.43 -8.96 -4.86
C ILE A 12 -2.49 -8.81 -3.34
N LEU A 13 -3.29 -9.63 -2.65
CA LEU A 13 -3.33 -9.67 -1.20
C LEU A 13 -1.98 -10.07 -0.58
N LEU A 14 -1.32 -11.08 -1.14
CA LEU A 14 0.03 -11.49 -0.75
C LEU A 14 1.05 -10.38 -0.96
N CYS A 15 1.00 -9.67 -2.09
CA CYS A 15 1.87 -8.52 -2.35
C CYS A 15 1.65 -7.40 -1.33
N GLY A 16 0.41 -7.06 -1.00
CA GLY A 16 0.11 -6.05 0.02
C GLY A 16 0.62 -6.42 1.41
N ILE A 17 0.45 -7.69 1.82
CA ILE A 17 0.94 -8.18 3.11
C ILE A 17 2.47 -8.17 3.15
N MET A 18 3.14 -8.66 2.10
CA MET A 18 4.59 -8.62 1.99
C MET A 18 5.12 -7.19 2.04
N PHE A 19 4.43 -6.27 1.40
CA PHE A 19 4.79 -4.85 1.38
C PHE A 19 4.63 -4.19 2.74
N ALA A 20 3.55 -4.51 3.47
CA ALA A 20 3.34 -4.03 4.84
C ALA A 20 4.44 -4.54 5.80
N ILE A 21 4.81 -5.83 5.68
CA ILE A 21 5.90 -6.42 6.47
C ILE A 21 7.25 -5.78 6.11
N GLY A 22 7.53 -5.58 4.83
CA GLY A 22 8.74 -4.91 4.35
C GLY A 22 8.85 -3.50 4.91
N MET A 23 7.78 -2.71 4.80
CA MET A 23 7.68 -1.36 5.37
C MET A 23 7.88 -1.35 6.89
N TYR A 24 7.30 -2.32 7.61
CA TYR A 24 7.49 -2.45 9.06
C TYR A 24 8.95 -2.70 9.45
N ILE A 25 9.64 -3.59 8.73
CA ILE A 25 11.07 -3.91 8.97
C ILE A 25 11.96 -2.71 8.63
N ILE A 26 11.68 -2.04 7.50
CA ILE A 26 12.40 -0.83 7.06
C ILE A 26 12.23 0.28 8.09
N SER A 27 11.00 0.48 8.60
CA SER A 27 10.68 1.47 9.64
C SER A 27 11.55 1.32 10.89
N ARG A 28 11.81 0.08 11.33
CA ARG A 28 12.67 -0.17 12.51
C ARG A 28 14.15 0.11 12.27
N LYS A 29 14.69 -0.15 11.07
CA LYS A 29 16.13 0.00 10.80
C LYS A 29 16.54 1.37 10.25
N VAL A 30 15.62 2.13 9.66
CA VAL A 30 15.94 3.31 8.84
C VAL A 30 15.77 4.63 9.62
N SER A 31 16.62 5.63 9.34
CA SER A 31 16.55 6.98 9.95
C SER A 31 15.19 7.65 9.67
N ARG A 32 14.68 8.48 10.60
CA ARG A 32 13.38 9.17 10.46
C ARG A 32 13.25 9.89 9.11
N LYS A 33 14.33 10.50 8.62
CA LYS A 33 14.36 11.19 7.32
C LYS A 33 14.03 10.26 6.15
N ALA A 34 14.61 9.07 6.15
CA ALA A 34 14.38 8.09 5.09
C ALA A 34 13.01 7.40 5.25
N LEU A 35 12.52 7.22 6.48
CA LEU A 35 11.14 6.78 6.75
C LEU A 35 10.09 7.70 6.13
N ILE A 36 10.23 9.01 6.34
CA ILE A 36 9.35 10.02 5.76
C ILE A 36 9.46 10.02 4.23
N LEU A 37 10.69 9.96 3.69
CA LEU A 37 10.91 9.93 2.24
C LEU A 37 10.25 8.71 1.58
N THR A 38 10.40 7.52 2.17
CA THR A 38 9.74 6.31 1.66
C THR A 38 8.22 6.41 1.73
N ALA A 39 7.66 6.98 2.81
CA ALA A 39 6.23 7.18 2.94
C ALA A 39 5.67 8.16 1.90
N THR A 40 6.44 9.20 1.57
CA THR A 40 6.07 10.21 0.57
C THR A 40 6.05 9.61 -0.84
N VAL A 41 7.07 8.81 -1.19
CA VAL A 41 7.14 8.10 -2.48
C VAL A 41 6.01 7.08 -2.61
N LEU A 42 5.75 6.28 -1.57
CA LEU A 42 4.62 5.35 -1.56
C LEU A 42 3.28 6.06 -1.69
N SER A 43 3.12 7.21 -1.03
CA SER A 43 1.91 8.03 -1.13
C SER A 43 1.66 8.51 -2.56
N LEU A 44 2.72 8.95 -3.25
CA LEU A 44 2.66 9.30 -4.68
C LEU A 44 2.25 8.12 -5.56
N ILE A 45 2.83 6.94 -5.31
CA ILE A 45 2.46 5.71 -6.04
C ILE A 45 1.00 5.35 -5.80
N CYS A 46 0.50 5.48 -4.57
CA CYS A 46 -0.90 5.23 -4.23
C CYS A 46 -1.84 6.20 -4.96
N ILE A 47 -1.51 7.49 -5.01
CA ILE A 47 -2.31 8.48 -5.75
C ILE A 47 -2.35 8.12 -7.24
N GLY A 48 -1.21 7.74 -7.83
CA GLY A 48 -1.13 7.30 -9.22
C GLY A 48 -1.97 6.05 -9.49
N LEU A 49 -1.95 5.07 -8.58
CA LEU A 49 -2.76 3.86 -8.68
C LEU A 49 -4.27 4.13 -8.57
N ILE A 50 -4.69 5.07 -7.72
CA ILE A 50 -6.11 5.47 -7.63
C ILE A 50 -6.59 6.08 -8.95
N ILE A 51 -5.78 6.95 -9.58
CA ILE A 51 -6.08 7.56 -10.87
C ILE A 51 -6.13 6.49 -11.96
N PHE A 52 -5.12 5.61 -12.02
CA PHE A 52 -5.09 4.49 -12.97
C PHE A 52 -6.29 3.56 -12.83
N SER A 53 -6.69 3.28 -11.59
CA SER A 53 -7.85 2.44 -11.30
C SER A 53 -9.15 3.02 -11.85
N LYS A 54 -9.31 4.35 -11.74
CA LYS A 54 -10.48 5.08 -12.24
C LYS A 54 -10.47 5.20 -13.77
N ASP A 55 -9.34 5.60 -14.35
CA ASP A 55 -9.28 6.06 -15.74
C ASP A 55 -8.96 4.92 -16.73
N VAL A 56 -8.26 3.87 -16.29
CA VAL A 56 -7.80 2.78 -17.17
C VAL A 56 -8.54 1.48 -16.95
N VAL A 57 -8.74 1.08 -15.69
CA VAL A 57 -9.39 -0.21 -15.38
C VAL A 57 -10.91 -0.10 -15.45
N GLY A 58 -11.49 0.85 -14.72
CA GLY A 58 -12.94 1.02 -14.65
C GLY A 58 -13.69 -0.21 -14.12
N GLY A 59 -15.02 -0.12 -14.00
CA GLY A 59 -15.85 -1.24 -13.54
C GLY A 59 -15.62 -1.65 -12.07
N TRP A 60 -16.03 -2.87 -11.72
CA TRP A 60 -15.92 -3.40 -10.35
C TRP A 60 -14.47 -3.62 -9.91
N ASP A 61 -13.59 -4.04 -10.82
CA ASP A 61 -12.17 -4.27 -10.52
C ASP A 61 -11.44 -2.96 -10.16
N GLY A 62 -11.79 -1.85 -10.83
CA GLY A 62 -11.27 -0.53 -10.51
C GLY A 62 -11.73 0.01 -9.13
N ILE A 63 -12.89 -0.42 -8.63
CA ILE A 63 -13.36 -0.02 -7.29
C ILE A 63 -12.54 -0.73 -6.21
N PHE A 64 -12.25 -2.03 -6.40
CA PHE A 64 -11.44 -2.79 -5.46
C PHE A 64 -9.98 -2.36 -5.45
N LEU A 65 -9.38 -2.07 -6.61
CA LEU A 65 -8.02 -1.53 -6.69
C LEU A 65 -7.90 -0.19 -5.96
N ALA A 66 -8.90 0.69 -6.11
CA ALA A 66 -8.94 1.94 -5.37
C ALA A 66 -9.06 1.70 -3.86
N TYR A 67 -9.95 0.80 -3.42
CA TYR A 67 -10.11 0.46 -2.00
C TYR A 67 -8.83 -0.11 -1.38
N PHE A 68 -8.16 -1.02 -2.09
CA PHE A 68 -6.89 -1.61 -1.66
C PHE A 68 -5.75 -0.58 -1.59
N THR A 69 -5.73 0.34 -2.55
CA THR A 69 -4.74 1.42 -2.56
C THR A 69 -4.94 2.37 -1.38
N ILE A 70 -6.18 2.65 -0.99
CA ILE A 70 -6.50 3.47 0.18
C ILE A 70 -6.07 2.77 1.48
N THR A 71 -6.29 1.46 1.62
CA THR A 71 -5.87 0.73 2.84
C THR A 71 -4.35 0.68 2.98
N ILE A 72 -3.62 0.48 1.88
CA ILE A 72 -2.15 0.61 1.86
C ILE A 72 -1.73 2.02 2.27
N PHE A 73 -2.34 3.05 1.68
CA PHE A 73 -2.05 4.44 2.00
C PHE A 73 -2.21 4.72 3.51
N VAL A 74 -3.32 4.29 4.10
CA VAL A 74 -3.55 4.43 5.55
C VAL A 74 -2.51 3.65 6.36
N GLY A 75 -2.21 2.41 5.98
CA GLY A 75 -1.21 1.58 6.65
C GLY A 75 0.21 2.17 6.63
N VAL A 76 0.59 2.78 5.51
CA VAL A 76 1.87 3.48 5.33
C VAL A 76 1.99 4.65 6.31
N TRP A 77 0.95 5.48 6.41
CA TRP A 77 0.94 6.62 7.30
C TRP A 77 0.94 6.19 8.77
N ILE A 78 0.13 5.20 9.15
CA ILE A 78 0.12 4.64 10.51
C ILE A 78 1.50 4.07 10.88
N GLY A 79 2.11 3.26 10.01
CA GLY A 79 3.44 2.70 10.24
C GLY A 79 4.54 3.76 10.34
N THR A 80 4.41 4.85 9.57
CA THR A 80 5.33 5.99 9.61
C THR A 80 5.18 6.78 10.91
N PHE A 81 3.94 7.04 11.35
CA PHE A 81 3.67 7.70 12.63
C PHE A 81 4.20 6.88 13.82
N ILE A 82 3.91 5.58 13.86
CA ILE A 82 4.42 4.69 14.92
C ILE A 82 5.95 4.64 14.90
N GLY A 83 6.58 4.49 13.74
CA GLY A 83 8.03 4.48 13.60
C GLY A 83 8.68 5.82 14.01
N ALA A 84 8.04 6.94 13.67
CA ALA A 84 8.50 8.27 14.06
C ALA A 84 8.36 8.52 15.56
N ILE A 85 7.27 8.05 16.21
CA ILE A 85 7.04 8.21 17.65
C ILE A 85 7.90 7.26 18.47
N SER A 86 8.01 5.99 18.06
CA SER A 86 8.79 4.95 18.77
C SER A 86 10.29 5.21 18.78
N LYS A 87 10.79 6.06 17.86
CA LYS A 87 12.20 6.44 17.78
C LYS A 87 12.46 7.78 18.50
N ARG A 88 11.62 8.15 19.46
CA ARG A 88 11.77 9.30 20.37
C ARG A 88 12.24 8.74 21.71
#